data_AF-A0A942YIE0-F1
#
_entry.id   AF-A0A942YIE0-F1
#
_cell.length_a   1.000
_cell.length_b   1.000
_cell.length_c   1.000
_cell.angle_alpha   90.00
_cell.angle_beta   90.00
_cell.angle_gamma   90.00
#
_symmetry.space_group_name_H-M   'P 1'
#
loop_
_entity.id
_entity.type
_entity.pdbx_description
1 polymer ?
#
loop_
_entity_poly.entity_id
_entity_poly.type
_entity_poly.pdbx_seq_one_letter_code
_entity_poly.pdbx_strand_id
1 'polypeptide(L)'
;MDSNVKPSVERIRLAGLACLTGGLLWAVLVSVDLLEAVPPLVPGLLIPLPMLLCLACGPLGLLILRASGKGRMRRVGFIGTFITLLGICSYLAATLSQYIVGYEVEFFYPVGALLVGVGMLMLGIAVFVARRLTGWHRIAPLFVGVYYVAMIPFQIIFFIIPNGEPSPILLGFWSVTWILLGYSIWSSASSFERLSTGGDVSTAG
;
A
#
# COMPACT_ATOMS: atom_id res chain seq x y z
N MET A 1 22.62 -20.18 7.73
CA MET A 1 22.06 -19.96 9.08
C MET A 1 20.65 -19.41 8.91
N ASP A 2 19.67 -20.30 8.75
CA ASP A 2 18.25 -19.92 8.71
C ASP A 2 17.70 -20.00 10.13
N SER A 3 17.76 -18.90 10.88
CA SER A 3 16.93 -18.77 12.07
C SER A 3 15.48 -18.69 11.58
N ASN A 4 14.77 -19.82 11.69
CA ASN A 4 13.40 -20.00 11.26
C ASN A 4 12.44 -19.29 12.23
N VAL A 5 12.61 -17.97 12.38
CA VAL A 5 11.73 -17.11 13.18
C VAL A 5 10.40 -17.07 12.45
N LYS A 6 9.41 -17.83 12.95
CA LYS A 6 8.03 -17.74 12.48
C LYS A 6 7.57 -16.28 12.71
N PRO A 7 7.15 -15.54 11.67
CA PRO A 7 6.60 -14.21 11.89
C PRO A 7 5.39 -14.32 12.80
N SER A 8 5.32 -13.49 13.85
CA SER A 8 4.18 -13.52 14.78
C SER A 8 2.92 -13.04 14.05
N VAL A 9 1.83 -13.77 14.25
CA VAL A 9 0.49 -13.44 13.69
C VAL A 9 0.10 -12.00 14.04
N GLU A 10 0.48 -11.56 15.24
CA GLU A 10 0.28 -10.19 15.72
C GLU A 10 0.92 -9.13 14.81
N ARG A 11 2.17 -9.34 14.35
CA ARG A 11 2.84 -8.39 13.43
C ARG A 11 2.10 -8.26 12.10
N ILE A 12 1.54 -9.36 11.60
CA ILE A 12 0.75 -9.35 10.36
C ILE A 12 -0.55 -8.57 10.57
N ARG A 13 -1.25 -8.80 11.69
CA ARG A 13 -2.47 -8.06 12.03
C ARG A 13 -2.19 -6.57 12.17
N LEU A 14 -1.12 -6.21 12.87
CA LEU A 14 -0.70 -4.82 13.04
C LEU A 14 -0.35 -4.17 11.69
N ALA A 15 0.37 -4.86 10.80
CA ALA A 15 0.68 -4.35 9.48
C ALA A 15 -0.59 -4.12 8.62
N GLY A 16 -1.55 -5.05 8.67
CA GLY A 16 -2.83 -4.92 7.99
C GLY A 16 -3.68 -3.76 8.53
N LEU A 17 -3.76 -3.63 9.87
CA LEU A 17 -4.46 -2.53 10.53
C LEU A 17 -3.81 -1.18 10.22
N ALA A 18 -2.49 -1.08 10.29
CA ALA A 18 -1.77 0.13 9.92
C ALA A 18 -2.05 0.51 8.47
N CYS A 19 -1.96 -0.42 7.52
CA CYS A 19 -2.31 -0.16 6.12
C CYS A 19 -3.75 0.33 5.94
N LEU A 20 -4.70 -0.29 6.63
CA LEU A 20 -6.12 0.11 6.62
C LEU A 20 -6.28 1.54 7.15
N THR A 21 -5.66 1.86 8.28
CA THR A 21 -5.64 3.21 8.85
C THR A 21 -5.02 4.22 7.90
N GLY A 22 -3.94 3.86 7.21
CA GLY A 22 -3.32 4.71 6.18
C GLY A 22 -4.28 5.02 5.04
N GLY A 23 -5.02 4.02 4.56
CA GLY A 23 -6.07 4.23 3.57
C GLY A 23 -7.21 5.13 4.06
N LEU A 24 -7.65 4.96 5.31
CA LEU A 24 -8.68 5.85 5.90
C LEU A 24 -8.18 7.29 6.06
N LEU A 25 -6.95 7.48 6.55
CA LEU A 25 -6.34 8.81 6.66
C LEU A 25 -6.23 9.50 5.30
N TRP A 26 -5.93 8.73 4.24
CA TRP A 26 -5.97 9.26 2.87
C TRP A 26 -7.38 9.70 2.49
N ALA A 27 -8.39 8.85 2.70
CA ALA A 27 -9.78 9.22 2.38
C ALA A 27 -10.21 10.51 3.11
N VAL A 28 -9.82 10.66 4.37
CA VAL A 28 -10.06 11.89 5.16
C VAL A 28 -9.31 13.08 4.56
N LEU A 29 -8.03 12.93 4.22
CA LEU A 29 -7.22 13.99 3.61
C LEU A 29 -7.88 14.53 2.34
N VAL A 30 -8.29 13.64 1.42
CA VAL A 30 -8.97 14.02 0.17
C VAL A 30 -10.34 14.65 0.45
N SER A 31 -11.07 14.17 1.46
CA SER A 31 -12.38 14.75 1.81
C SER A 31 -12.24 16.16 2.38
N VAL A 32 -11.21 16.40 3.20
CA VAL A 32 -10.90 17.74 3.74
C VAL A 32 -10.52 18.69 2.62
N ASP A 33 -9.68 18.22 1.69
CA ASP A 33 -9.25 18.97 0.51
C ASP A 33 -10.45 19.36 -0.37
N LEU A 34 -11.35 18.40 -0.65
CA LEU A 34 -12.55 18.63 -1.46
C LEU A 34 -13.54 19.62 -0.84
N LEU A 35 -13.61 19.69 0.49
CA LEU A 35 -14.55 20.54 1.20
C LEU A 35 -14.01 21.95 1.47
N GLU A 36 -12.75 22.23 1.13
CA GLU A 36 -12.02 23.47 1.51
C GLU A 36 -12.18 23.81 3.00
N ALA A 37 -12.48 22.81 3.84
CA ALA A 37 -13.13 23.02 5.14
C ALA A 37 -12.13 23.39 6.25
N VAL A 38 -10.83 23.39 5.97
CA VAL A 38 -9.79 23.51 6.99
C VAL A 38 -8.66 24.42 6.48
N PRO A 39 -8.13 25.33 7.33
CA PRO A 39 -6.96 26.15 6.97
C PRO A 39 -5.77 25.27 6.54
N PRO A 40 -4.96 25.71 5.55
CA PRO A 40 -3.91 24.88 4.92
C PRO A 40 -2.81 24.40 5.89
N LEU A 41 -2.74 24.94 7.10
CA LEU A 41 -1.75 24.59 8.11
C LEU A 41 -1.99 23.22 8.81
N VAL A 42 -3.25 22.77 8.93
CA VAL A 42 -3.61 21.53 9.64
C VAL A 42 -3.49 20.26 8.77
N PRO A 43 -3.87 20.28 7.48
CA PRO A 43 -3.66 19.16 6.56
C PRO A 43 -2.18 18.88 6.26
N GLY A 44 -1.29 19.81 6.61
CA GLY A 44 0.04 19.81 6.05
C GLY A 44 0.95 18.65 6.46
N LEU A 45 1.22 18.51 7.77
CA LEU A 45 2.18 17.52 8.27
C LEU A 45 1.53 16.41 9.11
N LEU A 46 0.46 16.74 9.83
CA LEU A 46 -0.17 15.87 10.83
C LEU A 46 -0.89 14.67 10.22
N ILE A 47 -1.33 14.77 8.96
CA ILE A 47 -2.08 13.71 8.28
C ILE A 47 -1.22 12.96 7.26
N PRO A 48 -0.46 13.63 6.35
CA PRO A 48 0.20 12.93 5.25
C PRO A 48 1.36 12.03 5.71
N LEU A 49 2.15 12.45 6.70
CA LEU A 49 3.24 11.63 7.24
C LEU A 49 2.76 10.31 7.87
N PRO A 50 1.88 10.32 8.89
CA PRO A 50 1.40 9.07 9.48
C PRO A 50 0.62 8.24 8.46
N MET A 51 -0.11 8.87 7.54
CA MET A 51 -0.77 8.19 6.42
C MET A 51 0.23 7.39 5.58
N LEU A 52 1.29 8.02 5.06
CA LEU A 52 2.29 7.37 4.21
C LEU A 52 3.04 6.25 4.93
N LEU A 53 3.40 6.45 6.20
CA LEU A 53 4.03 5.42 7.04
C LEU A 53 3.11 4.22 7.24
N CYS A 54 1.82 4.48 7.47
CA CYS A 54 0.80 3.45 7.60
C CYS A 54 0.61 2.67 6.29
N LEU A 55 0.58 3.34 5.14
CA LEU A 55 0.47 2.69 3.83
C LEU A 55 1.67 1.79 3.52
N ALA A 56 2.88 2.15 3.96
CA ALA A 56 4.08 1.31 3.81
C ALA A 56 3.95 -0.05 4.50
N CYS A 57 3.10 -0.15 5.53
CA CYS A 57 2.80 -1.42 6.20
C CYS A 57 2.05 -2.41 5.29
N GLY A 58 1.37 -1.95 4.23
CA GLY A 58 0.68 -2.82 3.27
C GLY A 58 1.62 -3.79 2.54
N PRO A 59 2.56 -3.31 1.71
CA PRO A 59 3.49 -4.20 1.01
C PRO A 59 4.40 -4.97 1.98
N LEU A 60 4.79 -4.37 3.11
CA LEU A 60 5.53 -5.07 4.17
C LEU A 60 4.72 -6.21 4.79
N GLY A 61 3.43 -6.00 5.07
CA GLY A 61 2.52 -7.02 5.60
C GLY A 61 2.38 -8.21 4.67
N LEU A 62 2.28 -7.98 3.35
CA LEU A 62 2.28 -9.05 2.34
C LEU A 62 3.60 -9.81 2.29
N LEU A 63 4.73 -9.12 2.49
CA LEU A 63 6.04 -9.74 2.54
C LEU A 63 6.20 -10.61 3.79
N ILE A 64 5.76 -10.13 4.95
CA ILE A 64 5.76 -10.88 6.22
C ILE A 64 4.86 -12.12 6.12
N LEU A 65 3.68 -11.97 5.50
CA LEU A 65 2.76 -13.08 5.17
C LEU A 65 3.38 -14.11 4.20
N ARG A 66 4.49 -13.77 3.53
CA ARG A 66 5.08 -14.56 2.44
C ARG A 66 4.04 -14.82 1.34
N ALA A 67 3.17 -13.84 1.09
CA ALA A 67 2.04 -13.96 0.17
C ALA A 67 2.49 -14.25 -1.27
N SER A 68 3.68 -13.81 -1.67
CA SER A 68 4.29 -14.08 -2.99
C SER A 68 4.93 -15.48 -3.12
N GLY A 69 4.81 -16.35 -2.11
CA GLY A 69 5.25 -17.74 -2.17
C GLY A 69 6.78 -17.94 -2.13
N LYS A 70 7.28 -18.85 -2.97
CA LYS A 70 8.70 -19.28 -3.02
C LYS A 70 9.29 -19.08 -4.43
N GLY A 71 10.61 -19.17 -4.56
CA GLY A 71 11.29 -19.14 -5.87
C GLY A 71 11.21 -17.79 -6.59
N ARG A 72 10.99 -17.82 -7.92
CA ARG A 72 10.98 -16.62 -8.77
C ARG A 72 9.93 -15.59 -8.34
N MET A 73 8.72 -16.03 -8.01
CA MET A 73 7.63 -15.11 -7.60
C MET A 73 7.93 -14.40 -6.27
N ARG A 74 8.65 -15.06 -5.35
CA ARG A 74 9.13 -14.40 -4.13
C ARG A 74 10.10 -13.25 -4.44
N ARG A 75 10.99 -13.42 -5.42
CA ARG A 75 11.90 -12.35 -5.85
C ARG A 75 11.14 -11.19 -6.48
N VAL A 76 10.19 -11.48 -7.38
CA VAL A 76 9.34 -10.45 -7.99
C VAL A 76 8.56 -9.67 -6.92
N GLY A 77 7.96 -10.37 -5.95
CA GLY A 77 7.25 -9.73 -4.84
C GLY A 77 8.16 -8.87 -3.97
N PHE A 78 9.39 -9.32 -3.70
CA PHE A 78 10.38 -8.55 -2.94
C PHE A 78 10.81 -7.28 -3.70
N ILE A 79 11.10 -7.39 -4.99
CA ILE A 79 11.45 -6.24 -5.84
C ILE A 79 10.27 -5.27 -5.91
N GLY A 80 9.06 -5.76 -6.14
CA GLY A 80 7.84 -4.94 -6.16
C GLY A 80 7.63 -4.20 -4.84
N THR A 81 7.79 -4.89 -3.71
CA THR A 81 7.75 -4.27 -2.37
C THR A 81 8.78 -3.14 -2.24
N PHE A 82 10.02 -3.38 -2.65
CA PHE A 82 11.08 -2.37 -2.57
C PHE A 82 10.78 -1.15 -3.44
N ILE A 83 10.32 -1.35 -4.67
CA ILE A 83 9.91 -0.27 -5.58
C ILE A 83 8.75 0.53 -4.97
N THR A 84 7.76 -0.14 -4.39
CA THR A 84 6.65 0.54 -3.70
C THR A 84 7.15 1.39 -2.53
N LEU A 85 8.06 0.85 -1.71
CA LEU A 85 8.63 1.59 -0.59
C LEU A 85 9.45 2.79 -1.05
N LEU A 86 10.22 2.66 -2.14
CA LEU A 86 10.90 3.81 -2.75
C LEU A 86 9.91 4.88 -3.21
N GLY A 87 8.77 4.48 -3.78
CA GLY A 87 7.71 5.41 -4.16
C GLY A 87 7.10 6.14 -2.95
N ILE A 88 6.86 5.43 -1.84
CA ILE A 88 6.41 6.05 -0.58
C ILE A 88 7.48 6.98 -0.01
N CYS A 89 8.76 6.63 -0.08
CA CYS A 89 9.86 7.51 0.32
C CYS A 89 9.92 8.78 -0.55
N SER A 90 9.62 8.68 -1.85
CA SER A 90 9.51 9.85 -2.73
C SER A 90 8.37 10.77 -2.30
N TYR A 91 7.19 10.22 -1.96
CA TYR A 91 6.10 11.01 -1.38
C TYR A 91 6.48 11.67 -0.07
N LEU A 92 7.12 10.92 0.85
CA LEU A 92 7.60 11.47 2.11
C LEU A 92 8.60 12.60 1.89
N ALA A 93 9.51 12.46 0.93
CA ALA A 93 10.46 13.51 0.59
C ALA A 93 9.78 14.77 0.03
N ALA A 94 8.76 14.61 -0.83
CA ALA A 94 7.96 15.71 -1.35
C ALA A 94 7.20 16.45 -0.25
N THR A 95 6.55 15.70 0.65
CA THR A 95 5.87 16.25 1.81
C THR A 95 6.88 16.97 2.70
N LEU A 96 7.99 16.34 3.08
CA LEU A 96 8.99 16.95 3.94
C LEU A 96 9.66 18.19 3.32
N SER A 97 9.89 18.23 2.01
CA SER A 97 10.48 19.40 1.35
C SER A 97 9.59 20.62 1.48
N GLN A 98 8.28 20.43 1.34
CA GLN A 98 7.29 21.49 1.52
C GLN A 98 7.35 22.10 2.92
N TYR A 99 7.52 21.28 3.97
CA TYR A 99 7.58 21.76 5.35
C TYR A 99 8.92 22.35 5.76
N ILE A 100 10.01 21.70 5.39
CA ILE A 100 11.35 22.09 5.85
C ILE A 100 11.85 23.30 5.05
N VAL A 101 11.62 23.29 3.74
CA VAL A 101 12.22 24.25 2.81
C VAL A 101 11.20 25.29 2.32
N GLY A 102 9.89 25.04 2.49
CA GLY A 102 8.84 25.97 2.11
C GLY A 102 8.45 25.94 0.63
N TYR A 103 8.92 24.94 -0.14
CA TYR A 103 8.47 24.72 -1.51
C TYR A 103 8.25 23.23 -1.80
N GLU A 104 7.30 22.95 -2.68
CA GLU A 104 7.01 21.61 -3.14
C GLU A 104 7.97 21.20 -4.25
N VAL A 105 8.64 20.05 -4.08
CA VAL A 105 9.35 19.41 -5.19
C VAL A 105 8.30 18.63 -5.99
N GLU A 106 7.57 19.34 -6.85
CA GLU A 106 6.42 18.82 -7.61
C GLU A 106 6.72 17.49 -8.34
N PHE A 107 7.96 17.29 -8.78
CA PHE A 107 8.40 16.08 -9.47
C PHE A 107 8.35 14.81 -8.60
N PHE A 108 8.49 14.91 -7.28
CA PHE A 108 8.52 13.73 -6.41
C PHE A 108 7.16 13.07 -6.20
N TYR A 109 6.06 13.82 -6.32
CA TYR A 109 4.70 13.27 -6.24
C TYR A 109 4.39 12.29 -7.39
N PRO A 110 4.48 12.66 -8.68
CA PRO A 110 4.17 11.75 -9.79
C PRO A 110 5.16 10.59 -9.88
N VAL A 111 6.44 10.81 -9.57
CA VAL A 111 7.44 9.73 -9.51
C VAL A 111 7.11 8.75 -8.38
N GLY A 112 6.81 9.25 -7.19
CA GLY A 112 6.44 8.43 -6.05
C GLY A 112 5.23 7.57 -6.36
N ALA A 113 4.22 8.19 -6.97
CA ALA A 113 3.00 7.54 -7.39
C ALA A 113 3.22 6.42 -8.42
N LEU A 114 4.00 6.71 -9.47
CA LEU A 114 4.34 5.75 -10.52
C LEU A 114 5.09 4.54 -9.93
N LEU A 115 6.07 4.79 -9.06
CA LEU A 115 6.82 3.74 -8.36
C LEU A 115 5.89 2.90 -7.47
N VAL A 116 5.00 3.53 -6.70
CA VAL A 116 3.99 2.81 -5.91
C VAL A 116 3.13 1.93 -6.80
N GLY A 117 2.58 2.47 -7.89
CA GLY A 117 1.73 1.74 -8.83
C GLY A 117 2.42 0.54 -9.47
N VAL A 118 3.62 0.74 -10.03
CA VAL A 118 4.42 -0.33 -10.66
C VAL A 118 4.84 -1.37 -9.63
N GLY A 119 5.34 -0.95 -8.46
CA GLY A 119 5.76 -1.86 -7.40
C GLY A 119 4.60 -2.72 -6.88
N MET A 120 3.42 -2.12 -6.68
CA MET A 120 2.22 -2.82 -6.24
C MET A 120 1.65 -3.72 -7.33
N LEU A 121 1.77 -3.34 -8.61
CA LEU A 121 1.39 -4.20 -9.72
C LEU A 121 2.27 -5.45 -9.75
N MET A 122 3.59 -5.30 -9.64
CA MET A 122 4.53 -6.43 -9.57
C MET A 122 4.27 -7.33 -8.35
N LEU A 123 4.11 -6.73 -7.17
CA LEU A 123 3.81 -7.45 -5.94
C LEU A 123 2.45 -8.17 -6.05
N GLY A 124 1.44 -7.49 -6.59
CA GLY A 124 0.10 -8.04 -6.82
C GLY A 124 0.11 -9.22 -7.77
N ILE A 125 0.82 -9.13 -8.89
CA ILE A 125 1.01 -10.26 -9.82
C ILE A 125 1.68 -11.44 -9.10
N ALA A 126 2.73 -11.18 -8.32
CA ALA A 126 3.44 -12.23 -7.58
C ALA A 126 2.53 -12.91 -6.54
N VAL A 127 1.74 -12.14 -5.80
CA VAL A 127 0.75 -12.66 -4.82
C VAL A 127 -0.36 -13.46 -5.52
N PHE A 128 -0.89 -12.93 -6.63
CA PHE A 128 -1.94 -13.56 -7.41
C PHE A 128 -1.50 -14.92 -7.97
N VAL A 129 -0.30 -14.98 -8.57
CA VAL A 129 0.27 -16.21 -9.16
C VAL A 129 0.66 -17.21 -8.09
N ALA A 130 1.15 -16.76 -6.94
CA ALA A 130 1.56 -17.66 -5.85
C ALA A 130 0.38 -18.40 -5.20
N ARG A 131 -0.86 -17.88 -5.34
CA ARG A 131 -2.11 -18.48 -4.83
C ARG A 131 -2.05 -18.84 -3.33
N ARG A 132 -1.25 -18.12 -2.54
CA ARG A 132 -1.13 -18.31 -1.08
C ARG A 132 -2.29 -17.70 -0.32
N LEU A 133 -2.88 -16.64 -0.87
CA LEU A 133 -4.12 -16.05 -0.39
C LEU A 133 -5.30 -16.61 -1.19
N THR A 134 -6.46 -16.74 -0.54
CA THR A 134 -7.67 -17.32 -1.12
C THR A 134 -8.73 -16.26 -1.42
N GLY A 135 -9.63 -16.57 -2.36
CA GLY A 135 -10.73 -15.69 -2.75
C GLY A 135 -10.25 -14.36 -3.33
N TRP A 136 -10.89 -13.27 -2.92
CA TRP A 136 -10.60 -11.92 -3.40
C TRP A 136 -9.31 -11.32 -2.79
N HIS A 137 -8.86 -11.82 -1.63
CA HIS A 137 -7.68 -11.33 -0.91
C HIS A 137 -6.39 -11.35 -1.76
N ARG A 138 -6.26 -12.34 -2.67
CA ARG A 138 -5.12 -12.44 -3.58
C ARG A 138 -5.10 -11.37 -4.69
N ILE A 139 -6.23 -10.73 -4.95
CA ILE A 139 -6.40 -9.72 -6.00
C ILE A 139 -6.24 -8.31 -5.41
N ALA A 140 -6.47 -8.13 -4.10
CA ALA A 140 -6.36 -6.83 -3.42
C ALA A 140 -5.09 -6.03 -3.76
N PRO A 141 -3.86 -6.57 -3.65
CA PRO A 141 -2.66 -5.82 -4.04
C PRO A 141 -2.59 -5.50 -5.53
N LEU A 142 -3.16 -6.35 -6.39
CA LEU A 142 -3.23 -6.11 -7.82
C LEU A 142 -4.13 -4.91 -8.12
N PHE A 143 -5.26 -4.77 -7.42
CA PHE A 143 -6.13 -3.60 -7.57
C PHE A 143 -5.41 -2.29 -7.23
N VAL A 144 -4.58 -2.25 -6.17
CA VAL A 144 -3.82 -1.04 -5.83
C VAL A 144 -2.91 -0.60 -6.98
N GLY A 145 -2.18 -1.54 -7.59
CA GLY A 145 -1.28 -1.25 -8.70
C GLY A 145 -2.01 -0.94 -10.01
N VAL A 146 -2.98 -1.78 -10.39
CA VAL A 146 -3.76 -1.62 -11.64
C VAL A 146 -4.55 -0.32 -11.61
N TYR A 147 -5.20 0.00 -10.49
CA TYR A 147 -5.95 1.23 -10.34
C TYR A 147 -5.06 2.42 -10.68
N TYR A 148 -3.87 2.51 -10.08
CA TYR A 148 -2.97 3.62 -10.32
C TYR A 148 -2.47 3.67 -11.77
N VAL A 149 -1.96 2.55 -12.30
CA VAL A 149 -1.42 2.50 -13.67
C VAL A 149 -2.48 2.84 -14.72
N ALA A 150 -3.73 2.41 -14.53
CA ALA A 150 -4.84 2.75 -15.41
C ALA A 150 -5.34 4.19 -15.21
N MET A 151 -5.28 4.69 -13.98
CA MET A 151 -5.71 6.04 -13.62
C MET A 151 -4.78 7.12 -14.18
N ILE A 152 -3.46 6.90 -14.29
CA ILE A 152 -2.51 7.91 -14.83
C ILE A 152 -2.94 8.45 -16.21
N PRO A 153 -3.09 7.63 -17.26
CA PRO A 153 -3.48 8.15 -18.57
C PRO A 153 -4.85 8.83 -18.53
N PHE A 154 -5.78 8.31 -17.71
CA PHE A 154 -7.09 8.91 -17.53
C PHE A 154 -7.02 10.30 -16.89
N GLN A 155 -6.24 10.46 -15.82
CA GLN A 155 -5.97 11.76 -15.18
C GLN A 155 -5.32 12.74 -16.16
N ILE A 156 -4.32 12.28 -16.92
CA ILE A 156 -3.63 13.12 -17.90
C ILE A 156 -4.61 13.64 -18.95
N ILE A 157 -5.39 12.75 -19.58
CA ILE A 157 -6.26 13.09 -20.70
C ILE A 157 -7.45 13.96 -20.26
N PHE A 158 -8.08 13.63 -19.14
CA PHE A 158 -9.36 14.23 -18.77
C PHE A 158 -9.27 15.34 -17.71
N PHE A 159 -8.16 15.45 -16.97
CA PHE A 159 -8.04 16.41 -15.87
C PHE A 159 -6.80 17.30 -15.98
N ILE A 160 -5.61 16.73 -16.13
CA ILE A 160 -4.37 17.52 -16.14
C ILE A 160 -4.24 18.35 -17.42
N ILE A 161 -4.48 17.78 -18.60
CA ILE A 161 -4.42 18.55 -19.86
C ILE A 161 -5.48 19.66 -19.89
N PRO A 162 -6.76 19.41 -19.49
CA PRO A 162 -7.78 20.45 -19.56
C PRO A 162 -7.73 21.48 -18.42
N ASN A 163 -7.42 21.05 -17.19
CA ASN A 163 -7.58 21.86 -15.98
C ASN A 163 -6.27 22.14 -15.23
N GLY A 164 -5.15 21.55 -15.65
CA GLY A 164 -3.84 21.72 -15.00
C GLY A 164 -3.62 20.84 -13.75
N GLU A 165 -4.67 20.28 -13.17
CA GLU A 165 -4.62 19.57 -11.88
C GLU A 165 -5.27 18.18 -11.93
N PRO A 166 -4.80 17.21 -11.12
CA PRO A 166 -5.43 15.90 -11.03
C PRO A 166 -6.74 15.95 -10.23
N SER A 167 -7.72 15.15 -10.61
CA SER A 167 -8.98 15.02 -9.86
C SER A 167 -8.74 14.50 -8.44
N PRO A 168 -9.12 15.25 -7.39
CA PRO A 168 -9.05 14.78 -6.00
C PRO A 168 -9.94 13.56 -5.77
N ILE A 169 -11.10 13.50 -6.41
CA ILE A 169 -12.06 12.39 -6.30
C ILE A 169 -11.43 11.07 -6.74
N LEU A 170 -10.73 11.05 -7.88
CA LEU A 170 -10.06 9.84 -8.36
C LEU A 170 -8.89 9.42 -7.47
N LEU A 171 -8.18 10.38 -6.87
CA LEU A 171 -7.15 10.09 -5.86
C LEU A 171 -7.80 9.50 -4.59
N GLY A 172 -8.95 10.02 -4.19
CA GLY A 172 -9.77 9.49 -3.10
C GLY A 172 -10.18 8.04 -3.31
N PHE A 173 -10.61 7.67 -4.53
CA PHE A 173 -10.91 6.28 -4.84
C PHE A 173 -9.70 5.34 -4.74
N TRP A 174 -8.48 5.84 -4.94
CA TRP A 174 -7.28 5.02 -4.72
C TRP A 174 -7.15 4.58 -3.26
N SER A 175 -7.56 5.43 -2.30
CA SER A 175 -7.56 5.10 -0.88
C SER A 175 -8.40 3.86 -0.56
N VAL A 176 -9.51 3.65 -1.27
CA VAL A 176 -10.37 2.47 -1.12
C VAL A 176 -9.59 1.19 -1.43
N THR A 177 -8.73 1.21 -2.45
CA THR A 177 -7.89 0.05 -2.78
C THR A 177 -6.89 -0.29 -1.66
N TRP A 178 -6.36 0.72 -0.98
CA TRP A 178 -5.48 0.56 0.18
C TRP A 178 -6.22 0.04 1.41
N ILE A 179 -7.44 0.52 1.67
CA ILE A 179 -8.31 0.01 2.73
C ILE A 179 -8.59 -1.49 2.51
N LEU A 180 -8.96 -1.87 1.29
CA LEU A 180 -9.20 -3.26 0.91
C LEU A 180 -7.94 -4.12 1.07
N LEU A 181 -6.77 -3.59 0.70
CA LEU A 181 -5.49 -4.26 0.92
C LEU A 181 -5.22 -4.48 2.41
N GLY A 182 -5.34 -3.45 3.23
CA GLY A 182 -5.11 -3.52 4.68
C GLY A 182 -6.04 -4.54 5.35
N TYR A 183 -7.33 -4.49 5.02
CA TYR A 183 -8.31 -5.49 5.46
C TYR A 183 -7.90 -6.89 5.02
N SER A 184 -7.46 -7.05 3.76
CA SER A 184 -7.09 -8.36 3.23
C SER A 184 -5.91 -9.00 3.96
N ILE A 185 -4.93 -8.20 4.38
CA ILE A 185 -3.77 -8.63 5.15
C ILE A 185 -4.21 -9.02 6.57
N TRP A 186 -5.01 -8.17 7.21
CA TRP A 186 -5.49 -8.38 8.56
C TRP A 186 -6.34 -9.65 8.69
N SER A 187 -7.31 -9.86 7.79
CA SER A 187 -8.17 -11.05 7.81
C SER A 187 -7.37 -12.34 7.52
N SER A 188 -6.36 -12.25 6.64
CA SER A 188 -5.49 -13.38 6.27
C SER A 188 -4.57 -13.84 7.40
N ALA A 189 -4.35 -13.03 8.44
CA ALA A 189 -3.53 -13.39 9.59
C ALA A 189 -4.08 -14.62 10.34
N SER A 190 -5.41 -14.75 10.40
CA SER A 190 -6.07 -15.89 11.07
C SER A 190 -5.86 -17.22 10.33
N SER A 191 -5.81 -17.18 8.99
CA SER A 191 -5.49 -18.35 8.17
C SER A 191 -4.03 -18.80 8.36
N PHE A 192 -3.12 -17.84 8.58
CA PHE A 192 -1.72 -18.12 8.88
C PHE A 192 -1.55 -18.81 10.24
N GLU A 193 -2.33 -18.38 11.25
CA GLU A 193 -2.35 -18.96 12.60
C GLU A 193 -2.75 -20.44 12.60
N ARG A 194 -3.81 -20.81 11.86
CA ARG A 194 -4.26 -22.21 11.73
C ARG A 194 -3.22 -23.12 11.09
N LEU A 195 -2.52 -22.63 10.07
CA LEU A 195 -1.43 -23.39 9.43
C LEU A 195 -0.23 -23.57 10.36
N SER A 196 0.01 -22.61 11.26
CA SER A 196 1.14 -22.67 12.20
C SER A 196 0.92 -23.59 13.40
N THR A 197 -0.34 -23.82 13.79
CA THR A 197 -0.78 -24.63 14.94
C THR A 197 -1.20 -26.05 14.54
N GLY A 198 -1.82 -26.22 13.36
CA GLY A 198 -2.24 -27.55 12.86
C GLY A 198 -1.10 -28.48 12.43
N GLY A 199 0.13 -27.97 12.33
CA GLY A 199 1.32 -28.78 12.03
C GLY A 199 1.86 -29.60 13.20
N ASP A 200 1.46 -29.28 14.44
CA ASP A 200 2.04 -29.89 15.65
C ASP A 200 1.23 -31.10 16.16
N VAL A 201 0.10 -31.44 15.54
CA VAL A 201 -0.82 -32.50 16.03
C VAL A 201 -0.65 -33.84 15.28
N SER A 202 0.16 -33.91 14.22
CA SER A 202 0.19 -35.10 13.31
C SER A 202 1.34 -36.08 13.53
N THR A 203 2.09 -36.02 14.64
CA THR A 203 3.20 -36.97 14.93
C THR A 203 3.02 -37.78 16.22
N ALA A 204 1.80 -37.90 16.73
CA ALA A 204 1.46 -38.79 17.84
C ALA A 204 0.37 -39.78 17.38
N GLY A 205 0.77 -40.82 16.66
CA GLY A 205 -0.09 -41.91 16.20
C GLY A 205 0.72 -43.02 15.59
#